data_AF-A0AA88Y009-F1
#
_entry.id   AF-A0AA88Y009-F1
#
_cell.length_a   1.000
_cell.length_b   1.000
_cell.length_c   1.000
_cell.angle_alpha   90.00
_cell.angle_beta   90.00
_cell.angle_gamma   90.00
#
_symmetry.space_group_name_H-M   'P 1'
#
loop_
_entity.id
_entity.type
_entity.pdbx_description
1 polymer ?
#
loop_
_entity_poly.entity_id
_entity_poly.type
_entity_poly.pdbx_seq_one_letter_code
_entity_poly.pdbx_strand_id
1 'polypeptide(L)'
;MATTRTRGDFENYIARIQGVVKQLAEIKETFREAIQMNRTYNNVSIAAVPSQIDKLLVNDTEDSEFYSPFNKSLEDAGNIEDTYKIDIRERGKDSIKAMLNAYRDIRNFILQEYMPHTRTAFGVNSLENGGAYYQACLDWHLSFKMSPGNVHQRGLEEVDRIYGEMQKVKLF
;
A
#
# COMPACT_ATOMS: atom_id res chain seq x y z
N MET A 1 17.16 -6.19 -4.82
CA MET A 1 16.96 -4.74 -5.01
C MET A 1 17.83 -4.30 -6.17
N ALA A 2 17.31 -3.53 -7.12
CA ALA A 2 18.11 -2.95 -8.20
C ALA A 2 19.24 -2.12 -7.57
N THR A 3 20.48 -2.34 -7.99
CA THR A 3 21.64 -1.70 -7.37
C THR A 3 21.83 -0.32 -8.00
N THR A 4 21.67 0.74 -7.22
CA THR A 4 21.83 2.14 -7.67
C THR A 4 23.31 2.47 -7.81
N ARG A 5 23.89 2.37 -9.02
CA ARG A 5 25.36 2.47 -9.20
C ARG A 5 25.80 3.49 -10.24
N THR A 6 24.89 4.02 -11.03
CA THR A 6 25.20 5.04 -12.05
C THR A 6 24.49 6.34 -11.74
N ARG A 7 24.95 7.46 -12.33
CA ARG A 7 24.27 8.75 -12.23
C ARG A 7 22.77 8.62 -12.56
N GLY A 8 22.46 7.95 -13.67
CA GLY A 8 21.08 7.69 -14.08
C GLY A 8 20.26 6.90 -13.06
N ASP A 9 20.87 5.97 -12.32
CA ASP A 9 20.14 5.23 -11.28
C ASP A 9 19.75 6.12 -10.11
N PHE A 10 20.63 7.03 -9.67
CA PHE A 10 20.32 7.97 -8.58
C PHE A 10 19.24 8.97 -9.00
N GLU A 11 19.31 9.47 -10.24
CA GLU A 11 18.28 10.32 -10.83
C GLU A 11 16.93 9.60 -10.88
N ASN A 12 16.91 8.35 -11.34
CA ASN A 12 15.71 7.52 -11.37
C ASN A 12 15.16 7.24 -9.97
N TYR A 13 16.03 7.05 -8.98
CA TYR A 13 15.61 6.88 -7.59
C TYR A 13 14.90 8.12 -7.08
N ILE A 14 15.51 9.30 -7.25
CA ILE A 14 14.91 10.59 -6.87
C ILE A 14 13.57 10.79 -7.57
N ALA A 15 13.50 10.54 -8.88
CA ALA A 15 12.26 10.66 -9.65
C ALA A 15 11.15 9.73 -9.13
N ARG A 16 11.49 8.50 -8.71
CA ARG A 16 10.52 7.58 -8.08
C ARG A 16 10.01 8.11 -6.74
N ILE A 17 10.89 8.63 -5.89
CA ILE A 17 10.52 9.22 -4.60
C ILE A 17 9.59 10.43 -4.80
N GLN A 18 9.91 11.30 -5.75
CA GLN A 18 9.04 12.42 -6.13
C GLN A 18 7.70 11.94 -6.71
N GLY A 19 7.70 10.85 -7.47
CA GLY A 19 6.48 10.18 -7.95
C GLY A 19 5.58 9.71 -6.82
N VAL A 20 6.14 9.17 -5.73
CA VAL A 20 5.37 8.79 -4.54
C VAL A 20 4.69 9.99 -3.91
N VAL A 21 5.39 11.12 -3.75
CA VAL A 21 4.79 12.37 -3.22
C VAL A 21 3.55 12.76 -4.03
N LYS A 22 3.68 12.77 -5.36
CA LYS A 22 2.56 13.09 -6.25
C LYS A 22 1.41 12.08 -6.12
N GLN A 23 1.72 10.79 -6.13
CA GLN A 23 0.71 9.74 -6.03
C GLN A 23 -0.07 9.80 -4.71
N LEU A 24 0.59 10.11 -3.59
CA LEU A 24 -0.11 10.27 -2.30
C LEU A 24 -1.10 11.43 -2.33
N ALA A 25 -0.77 12.54 -2.98
CA ALA A 25 -1.72 13.64 -3.17
C ALA A 25 -2.93 13.22 -4.03
N GLU A 26 -2.70 12.48 -5.11
CA GLU A 26 -3.77 11.96 -5.99
C GLU A 26 -4.68 10.96 -5.27
N ILE A 27 -4.11 10.11 -4.38
CA ILE A 27 -4.88 9.18 -3.55
C ILE A 27 -5.82 9.95 -2.61
N LYS A 28 -5.38 11.07 -2.03
CA LYS A 28 -6.26 11.92 -1.19
C LYS A 28 -7.48 12.40 -1.96
N GLU A 29 -7.28 12.90 -3.19
CA GLU A 29 -8.40 13.35 -4.03
C GLU A 29 -9.34 12.19 -4.39
N THR A 30 -8.78 11.02 -4.73
CA THR A 30 -9.58 9.81 -4.98
C THR A 30 -10.41 9.41 -3.75
N PHE A 31 -9.86 9.55 -2.54
CA PHE A 31 -10.57 9.26 -1.30
C PHE A 31 -11.67 10.28 -1.02
N ARG A 32 -11.48 11.56 -1.38
CA ARG A 32 -12.54 12.57 -1.31
C ARG A 32 -13.68 12.27 -2.27
N GLU A 33 -13.36 11.87 -3.50
CA GLU A 33 -14.38 11.41 -4.45
C GLU A 33 -15.14 10.18 -3.92
N ALA A 34 -14.43 9.22 -3.32
CA ALA A 34 -15.06 8.07 -2.70
C ALA A 34 -16.03 8.46 -1.57
N ILE A 35 -15.72 9.50 -0.78
CA ILE A 35 -16.66 10.06 0.21
C ILE A 35 -17.90 10.61 -0.49
N GLN A 36 -17.73 11.44 -1.52
CA GLN A 36 -18.85 12.05 -2.27
C GLN A 36 -19.77 11.00 -2.89
N MET A 37 -19.20 9.90 -3.37
CA MET A 37 -19.94 8.79 -3.98
C MET A 37 -20.51 7.80 -2.96
N ASN A 38 -20.30 7.99 -1.65
CA ASN A 38 -20.62 7.02 -0.60
C ASN A 38 -19.99 5.62 -0.86
N ARG A 39 -18.79 5.60 -1.43
CA ARG A 39 -18.03 4.39 -1.83
C ARG A 39 -16.72 4.26 -1.06
N THR A 40 -16.76 4.51 0.24
CA THR A 40 -15.57 4.47 1.11
C THR A 40 -15.18 3.05 1.52
N TYR A 41 -14.08 2.88 2.24
CA TYR A 41 -13.72 1.60 2.88
C TYR A 41 -14.61 1.32 4.10
N ASN A 42 -14.65 0.07 4.54
CA ASN A 42 -15.12 -0.26 5.89
C ASN A 42 -14.10 0.24 6.93
N ASN A 43 -14.59 0.73 8.08
CA ASN A 43 -13.76 1.28 9.15
C ASN A 43 -12.64 0.32 9.61
N VAL A 44 -12.94 -0.98 9.74
CA VAL A 44 -11.95 -2.00 10.14
C VAL A 44 -10.88 -2.20 9.07
N SER A 45 -11.25 -2.15 7.79
CA SER A 45 -10.30 -2.37 6.68
C SER A 45 -9.22 -1.29 6.59
N ILE A 46 -9.55 -0.04 6.94
CA ILE A 46 -8.61 1.09 6.85
C ILE A 46 -7.93 1.41 8.20
N ALA A 47 -8.45 0.91 9.32
CA ALA A 47 -8.01 1.28 10.68
C ALA A 47 -6.50 1.08 10.93
N ALA A 48 -5.88 0.09 10.30
CA ALA A 48 -4.46 -0.20 10.48
C ALA A 48 -3.53 0.67 9.63
N VAL A 49 -4.05 1.37 8.61
CA VAL A 49 -3.20 2.10 7.65
C VAL A 49 -2.42 3.25 8.32
N PRO A 50 -3.00 4.08 9.19
CA PRO A 50 -2.24 5.13 9.87
C PRO A 50 -1.04 4.61 10.67
N SER A 51 -1.20 3.47 11.37
CA SER A 51 -0.10 2.88 12.15
C SER A 51 0.93 2.16 11.28
N GLN A 52 0.54 1.67 10.09
CA GLN A 52 1.50 1.21 9.09
C GLN A 52 2.33 2.37 8.55
N ILE A 53 1.72 3.54 8.30
CA ILE A 53 2.45 4.75 7.90
C ILE A 53 3.38 5.21 9.02
N ASP A 54 2.94 5.17 10.29
CA ASP A 54 3.79 5.55 11.44
C ASP A 54 5.12 4.79 11.47
N LYS A 55 5.13 3.51 11.05
CA LYS A 55 6.37 2.71 10.98
C LYS A 55 7.37 3.20 9.94
N LEU A 56 6.91 3.96 8.94
CA LEU A 56 7.76 4.55 7.90
C LEU A 56 8.28 5.94 8.30
N LEU A 57 7.67 6.58 9.30
CA LEU A 57 7.95 7.95 9.67
C LEU A 57 9.10 8.03 10.68
N VAL A 58 10.04 8.91 10.40
CA VAL A 58 11.18 9.24 11.24
C VAL A 58 11.35 10.75 11.33
N ASN A 59 11.91 11.26 12.42
CA ASN A 59 12.08 12.70 12.63
C ASN A 59 13.20 13.28 11.76
N ASP A 60 14.36 12.63 11.75
CA ASP A 60 15.44 12.95 10.82
C ASP A 60 15.31 12.11 9.55
N THR A 61 15.57 12.72 8.40
CA THR A 61 15.64 12.01 7.12
C THR A 61 16.79 11.02 7.10
N GLU A 62 17.86 11.28 7.85
CA GLU A 62 19.01 10.36 7.91
C GLU A 62 18.67 9.02 8.56
N ASP A 63 17.70 9.00 9.46
CA ASP A 63 17.20 7.78 10.11
C ASP A 63 16.26 6.96 9.20
N SER A 64 15.95 7.46 8.00
CA SER A 64 14.97 6.83 7.11
C SER A 64 15.52 5.58 6.45
N GLU A 65 14.72 4.51 6.46
CA GLU A 65 14.98 3.29 5.67
C GLU A 65 15.02 3.56 4.16
N PHE A 66 14.49 4.70 3.69
CA PHE A 66 14.59 5.14 2.31
C PHE A 66 15.89 5.93 2.02
N TYR A 67 16.54 6.49 3.04
CA TYR A 67 17.76 7.28 2.87
C TYR A 67 19.02 6.44 3.05
N SER A 68 19.08 5.59 4.07
CA SER A 68 20.28 4.81 4.39
C SER A 68 20.79 3.97 3.20
N PRO A 69 19.96 3.20 2.48
CA PRO A 69 20.41 2.47 1.29
C PRO A 69 20.84 3.39 0.13
N PHE A 70 20.16 4.52 -0.06
CA PHE A 70 20.50 5.51 -1.09
C PHE A 70 21.88 6.11 -0.83
N ASN A 71 22.12 6.61 0.38
CA ASN A 71 23.38 7.24 0.75
C ASN A 71 24.54 6.24 0.72
N LYS A 72 24.35 5.03 1.25
CA LYS A 72 25.37 3.97 1.18
C LYS A 72 25.74 3.61 -0.26
N SER A 73 24.74 3.45 -1.13
CA SER A 73 24.98 3.13 -2.54
C SER A 73 25.73 4.26 -3.26
N LEU A 74 25.49 5.51 -2.86
CA LEU A 74 26.19 6.69 -3.40
C LEU A 74 27.64 6.78 -2.94
N GLU A 75 27.92 6.44 -1.68
CA GLU A 75 29.27 6.33 -1.14
C GLU A 75 30.07 5.27 -1.92
N ASP A 76 29.47 4.09 -2.10
CA ASP A 76 30.07 2.95 -2.81
C ASP A 76 30.25 3.16 -4.33
N ALA A 77 29.63 4.20 -4.91
CA ALA A 77 29.68 4.48 -6.35
C ALA A 77 31.03 5.11 -6.77
N GLY A 78 32.06 4.29 -6.99
CA GLY A 78 33.40 4.74 -7.39
C GLY A 78 33.51 5.36 -8.79
N ASN A 79 32.46 5.25 -9.60
CA ASN A 79 32.35 5.78 -10.97
C ASN A 79 31.70 7.18 -11.05
N ILE A 80 31.43 7.81 -9.91
CA ILE A 80 30.76 9.12 -9.84
C ILE A 80 31.72 10.13 -9.17
N GLU A 81 31.96 11.24 -9.86
CA GLU A 81 32.68 12.41 -9.36
C GLU A 81 32.14 12.91 -8.00
N ASP A 82 33.02 13.28 -7.08
CA ASP A 82 32.65 13.71 -5.73
C ASP A 82 31.75 14.96 -5.72
N THR A 83 31.99 15.89 -6.64
CA THR A 83 31.15 17.09 -6.81
C THR A 83 29.70 16.72 -7.15
N TYR A 84 29.50 15.70 -7.98
CA TYR A 84 28.17 15.18 -8.30
C TYR A 84 27.57 14.41 -7.11
N LYS A 85 28.39 13.68 -6.32
CA LYS A 85 27.92 13.00 -5.10
C LYS A 85 27.36 13.99 -4.07
N ILE A 86 27.91 15.19 -3.95
CA ILE A 86 27.40 16.22 -3.06
C ILE A 86 26.00 16.67 -3.51
N ASP A 87 25.86 17.10 -4.77
CA ASP A 87 24.58 17.55 -5.35
C ASP A 87 23.48 16.49 -5.21
N ILE A 88 23.76 15.26 -5.65
CA ILE A 88 22.76 14.20 -5.68
C ILE A 88 22.37 13.74 -4.26
N ARG A 89 23.29 13.83 -3.28
CA ARG A 89 23.00 13.54 -1.88
C ARG A 89 22.00 14.53 -1.30
N GLU A 90 22.21 15.82 -1.53
CA GLU A 90 21.30 16.88 -1.07
C GLU A 90 19.91 16.70 -1.67
N ARG A 91 19.84 16.57 -3.00
CA ARG A 91 18.56 16.35 -3.71
C ARG A 91 17.84 15.07 -3.28
N GLY A 92 18.60 14.00 -3.03
CA GLY A 92 18.08 12.74 -2.50
C GLY A 92 17.48 12.91 -1.11
N LYS A 93 18.22 13.56 -0.19
CA LYS A 93 17.76 13.87 1.16
C LYS A 93 16.49 14.72 1.13
N ASP A 94 16.47 15.79 0.32
CA ASP A 94 15.30 16.66 0.19
C ASP A 94 14.07 15.93 -0.36
N SER A 95 14.26 15.07 -1.37
CA SER A 95 13.17 14.30 -1.96
C SER A 95 12.58 13.30 -0.96
N ILE A 96 13.42 12.62 -0.18
CA ILE A 96 12.95 11.68 0.86
C ILE A 96 12.26 12.45 2.00
N LYS A 97 12.78 13.61 2.41
CA LYS A 97 12.13 14.48 3.39
C LYS A 97 10.73 14.90 2.92
N ALA A 98 10.59 15.29 1.65
CA ALA A 98 9.31 15.61 1.05
C ALA A 98 8.35 14.40 1.06
N MET A 99 8.83 13.20 0.76
CA MET A 99 8.05 11.97 0.84
C MET A 99 7.59 11.66 2.27
N LEU A 100 8.45 11.78 3.28
CA LEU A 100 8.07 11.60 4.69
C LEU A 100 6.97 12.59 5.11
N ASN A 101 7.04 13.84 4.63
CA ASN A 101 6.01 14.83 4.87
C ASN A 101 4.69 14.49 4.15
N ALA A 102 4.74 13.98 2.92
CA ALA A 102 3.57 13.50 2.21
C ALA A 102 2.90 12.30 2.93
N TYR A 103 3.69 11.39 3.50
CA TYR A 103 3.18 10.31 4.36
C TYR A 103 2.50 10.83 5.63
N ARG A 104 3.07 11.84 6.30
CA ARG A 104 2.42 12.50 7.45
C ARG A 104 1.09 13.13 7.05
N ASP A 105 1.07 13.83 5.92
CA ASP A 105 -0.11 14.51 5.40
C ASP A 105 -1.23 13.52 5.07
N ILE A 106 -0.95 12.46 4.30
CA ILE A 106 -1.98 11.46 3.99
C ILE A 106 -2.44 10.68 5.23
N ARG A 107 -1.55 10.41 6.19
CA ARG A 107 -1.92 9.81 7.47
C ARG A 107 -2.93 10.67 8.21
N ASN A 108 -2.64 11.98 8.33
CA ASN A 108 -3.53 12.92 9.00
C ASN A 108 -4.86 13.06 8.25
N PHE A 109 -4.83 13.11 6.92
CA PHE A 109 -6.03 13.09 6.10
C PHE A 109 -6.86 11.82 6.35
N ILE A 110 -6.24 10.63 6.39
CA ILE A 110 -6.97 9.39 6.66
C ILE A 110 -7.67 9.46 8.01
N LEU A 111 -6.96 9.90 9.06
CA LEU A 111 -7.50 9.96 10.42
C LEU A 111 -8.61 11.01 10.57
N GLN A 112 -8.40 12.21 10.04
CA GLN A 112 -9.23 13.38 10.34
C GLN A 112 -10.33 13.60 9.31
N GLU A 113 -10.07 13.28 8.03
CA GLU A 113 -11.00 13.54 6.94
C GLU A 113 -11.65 12.26 6.43
N TYR A 114 -10.90 11.17 6.21
CA TYR A 114 -11.48 9.97 5.58
C TYR A 114 -12.22 9.05 6.54
N MET A 115 -11.63 8.73 7.69
CA MET A 115 -12.18 7.77 8.66
C MET A 115 -13.59 8.10 9.15
N PRO A 116 -13.96 9.37 9.43
CA PRO A 116 -15.33 9.73 9.82
C PRO A 116 -16.41 9.34 8.80
N HIS A 117 -16.04 9.19 7.52
CA HIS A 117 -16.95 8.83 6.42
C HIS A 117 -16.85 7.36 6.00
N THR A 118 -16.12 6.53 6.77
CA THR A 118 -16.01 5.10 6.48
C THR A 118 -17.30 4.35 6.79
N ARG A 119 -17.57 3.29 6.03
CA ARG A 119 -18.71 2.42 6.23
C ARG A 119 -18.53 1.58 7.50
N THR A 120 -19.63 1.32 8.21
CA THR A 120 -19.64 0.42 9.38
C THR A 120 -20.05 -1.01 9.02
N ALA A 121 -20.89 -1.18 8.00
CA ALA A 121 -21.33 -2.49 7.54
C ALA A 121 -20.19 -3.28 6.87
N PHE A 122 -20.12 -4.58 7.17
CA PHE A 122 -19.13 -5.48 6.60
C PHE A 122 -19.50 -5.88 5.17
N GLY A 123 -18.47 -6.32 4.43
CA GLY A 123 -18.64 -6.82 3.07
C GLY A 123 -18.84 -5.72 2.04
N VAL A 124 -18.47 -6.01 0.79
CA VAL A 124 -18.67 -5.09 -0.33
C VAL A 124 -20.14 -5.02 -0.76
N ASN A 125 -20.96 -6.00 -0.34
CA ASN A 125 -22.42 -5.99 -0.54
C ASN A 125 -23.14 -4.84 0.17
N SER A 126 -22.49 -4.20 1.17
CA SER A 126 -23.00 -2.99 1.82
C SER A 126 -22.93 -1.73 0.93
N LEU A 127 -22.21 -1.78 -0.19
CA LEU A 127 -22.18 -0.71 -1.19
C LEU A 127 -23.40 -0.78 -2.10
N GLU A 128 -23.75 0.37 -2.69
CA GLU A 128 -24.68 0.40 -3.81
C GLU A 128 -24.17 -0.49 -4.95
N ASN A 129 -25.04 -1.40 -5.43
CA ASN A 129 -24.71 -2.45 -6.40
C ASN A 129 -23.59 -3.42 -5.94
N GLY A 130 -23.37 -3.55 -4.63
CA GLY A 130 -22.31 -4.37 -4.04
C GLY A 130 -22.39 -5.86 -4.39
N GLY A 131 -23.59 -6.41 -4.60
CA GLY A 131 -23.76 -7.80 -5.05
C GLY A 131 -23.25 -8.02 -6.48
N ALA A 132 -23.56 -7.10 -7.40
CA ALA A 132 -23.05 -7.14 -8.77
C ALA A 132 -21.53 -6.92 -8.81
N TYR A 133 -21.03 -5.99 -7.98
CA TYR A 133 -19.59 -5.79 -7.80
C TYR A 133 -18.90 -7.06 -7.29
N TYR A 134 -19.46 -7.73 -6.29
CA TYR A 134 -18.89 -8.98 -5.77
C TYR A 134 -18.89 -10.10 -6.82
N GLN A 135 -19.96 -10.23 -7.62
CA GLN A 135 -19.98 -11.17 -8.74
C GLN A 135 -18.90 -10.84 -9.78
N ALA A 136 -18.71 -9.56 -10.11
CA ALA A 136 -17.63 -9.15 -11.01
C ALA A 136 -16.23 -9.48 -10.44
N CYS A 137 -16.04 -9.34 -9.12
CA CYS A 137 -14.82 -9.80 -8.46
C CYS A 137 -14.63 -11.31 -8.56
N LEU A 138 -15.67 -12.12 -8.36
CA LEU A 138 -15.60 -13.57 -8.55
C LEU A 138 -15.23 -13.90 -10.00
N ASP A 139 -15.87 -13.24 -10.96
CA ASP A 139 -15.60 -13.45 -12.38
C ASP A 139 -14.18 -13.05 -12.80
N TRP A 140 -13.56 -12.10 -12.09
CA TRP A 140 -12.17 -11.69 -12.31
C TRP A 140 -11.17 -12.68 -11.69
N HIS A 141 -11.45 -13.17 -10.48
CA HIS A 141 -10.52 -14.03 -9.74
C HIS A 141 -10.67 -15.52 -10.05
N LEU A 142 -11.87 -15.96 -10.42
CA LEU A 142 -12.14 -17.34 -10.78
C LEU A 142 -11.98 -17.53 -12.29
N SER A 143 -11.36 -18.64 -12.68
CA SER A 143 -11.25 -19.05 -14.08
C SER A 143 -12.56 -19.62 -14.67
N PHE A 144 -13.62 -19.71 -13.87
CA PHE A 144 -14.93 -20.21 -14.24
C PHE A 144 -16.02 -19.38 -13.57
N LYS A 145 -17.23 -19.41 -14.14
CA LYS A 145 -18.38 -18.70 -13.59
C LYS A 145 -18.99 -19.48 -12.43
N MET A 146 -19.14 -18.81 -11.30
CA MET A 146 -19.80 -19.36 -10.12
C MET A 146 -20.46 -18.24 -9.33
N SER A 147 -21.65 -18.52 -8.77
CA SER A 147 -22.34 -17.58 -7.90
C SER A 147 -21.69 -17.54 -6.50
N PRO A 148 -21.83 -16.42 -5.76
CA PRO A 148 -21.38 -16.32 -4.37
C PRO A 148 -21.85 -17.46 -3.48
N GLY A 149 -23.13 -17.85 -3.60
CA GLY A 149 -23.72 -18.94 -2.83
C GLY A 149 -23.06 -20.29 -3.13
N ASN A 150 -22.79 -20.57 -4.41
CA ASN A 150 -22.13 -21.83 -4.81
C ASN A 150 -20.67 -21.86 -4.36
N VAL A 151 -19.95 -20.72 -4.41
CA VAL A 151 -18.59 -20.60 -3.86
C VAL A 151 -18.59 -20.91 -2.37
N HIS A 152 -19.53 -20.32 -1.61
CA HIS A 152 -19.63 -20.53 -0.18
C HIS A 152 -19.94 -21.99 0.16
N GLN A 153 -20.93 -22.58 -0.49
CA GLN A 153 -21.34 -23.97 -0.27
C GLN A 153 -20.20 -24.95 -0.55
N ARG A 154 -19.52 -24.80 -1.68
CA ARG A 154 -18.34 -25.62 -2.01
C ARG A 154 -17.22 -25.46 -0.99
N GLY A 155 -17.03 -24.24 -0.46
CA GLY A 155 -16.07 -23.99 0.61
C GLY A 155 -16.38 -24.79 1.88
N LEU A 156 -17.65 -24.81 2.31
CA LEU A 156 -18.09 -25.60 3.48
C LEU A 156 -17.83 -27.10 3.28
N GLU A 157 -18.19 -27.62 2.10
CA GLU A 157 -17.96 -29.03 1.75
C GLU A 157 -16.46 -29.41 1.80
N GLU A 158 -15.59 -28.55 1.26
CA GLU A 158 -14.15 -28.78 1.30
C GLU A 158 -13.56 -28.65 2.71
N VAL A 159 -14.07 -27.73 3.54
CA VAL A 159 -13.66 -27.61 4.95
C VAL A 159 -13.99 -28.91 5.71
N ASP A 160 -15.22 -29.40 5.58
CA ASP A 160 -15.65 -30.64 6.25
C ASP A 160 -14.83 -31.84 5.77
N ARG A 161 -14.60 -31.95 4.45
CA ARG A 161 -13.78 -33.01 3.86
C ARG A 161 -12.35 -32.98 4.40
N ILE A 162 -11.68 -31.83 4.34
CA ILE A 162 -10.28 -31.68 4.79
C ILE A 162 -10.18 -31.92 6.30
N TYR A 163 -11.11 -31.39 7.08
CA TYR A 163 -11.14 -31.62 8.53
C TYR A 163 -11.29 -33.11 8.86
N GLY A 164 -12.18 -33.82 8.16
CA GLY A 164 -12.35 -35.26 8.29
C GLY A 164 -11.07 -36.04 7.98
N GLU A 165 -10.36 -35.68 6.91
CA GLU A 165 -9.06 -36.28 6.58
C GLU A 165 -7.98 -35.98 7.65
N MET A 166 -7.94 -34.76 8.20
CA MET A 166 -7.02 -34.41 9.28
C MET A 166 -7.24 -35.27 10.54
N GLN A 167 -8.51 -35.55 10.91
CA GLN A 167 -8.79 -36.38 12.09
C GLN A 167 -8.30 -37.82 11.92
N LYS A 168 -8.35 -38.38 10.71
CA LYS A 168 -7.86 -39.75 10.44
C LYS A 168 -6.35 -39.88 10.67
N VAL A 169 -5.58 -38.85 10.34
CA VAL A 169 -4.12 -38.84 10.52
C VAL A 169 -3.73 -38.56 11.97
N LYS A 170 -4.52 -37.75 12.69
CA LYS A 170 -4.26 -37.38 14.09
C LYS A 170 -4.44 -38.53 15.10
N LEU A 171 -5.12 -39.60 14.71
CA LEU A 171 -5.39 -40.77 15.55
C LEU A 171 -4.31 -41.87 15.47
N PHE A 172 -3.14 -41.54 14.91
CA PHE A 172 -1.90 -42.33 14.95
C PHE A 172 -0.81 -41.53 15.67
#